data_AF-A0A5B7E0L2-F1
#
_entry.id   AF-A0A5B7E0L2-F1
#
_cell.length_a   1.000
_cell.length_b   1.000
_cell.length_c   1.000
_cell.angle_alpha   90.00
_cell.angle_beta   90.00
_cell.angle_gamma   90.00
#
_symmetry.space_group_name_H-M   'P 1'
#
loop_
_entity.id
_entity.type
_entity.pdbx_description
1 polymer ?
#
loop_
_entity_poly.entity_id
_entity_poly.type
_entity_poly.pdbx_seq_one_letter_code
_entity_poly.pdbx_strand_id
1 'polypeptide(L)'
;MLKSPLRETVRMFMKTWAFVRSNLSRARSYKKDDDATQDEGQNNSTLCPNFSHYLYFLFAPTLVYRDEYPRSVVARITQHSLPQDWWNSTSYARFYRTWNCVVHDWLYEYVYRDIVSWQRQQGGGCSKLRCFPMMVVFFISSVVHEYILSFAFRFFYPVLLIMFGGFGVAFMFVNSKARQFNIFLWVTLIFGTGIIMCLYSMEWYARINCPPTFDGFLDYAVPRSLNCEFSN
;
A
#
# COMPACT_ATOMS: atom_id res chain seq x y z
N MET A 1 23.97 2.57 7.35
CA MET A 1 23.19 2.37 8.59
C MET A 1 21.93 3.28 8.64
N LEU A 2 21.21 3.45 7.51
CA LEU A 2 20.09 4.41 7.35
C LEU A 2 18.83 3.78 6.71
N LYS A 3 18.76 2.44 6.61
CA LYS A 3 17.66 1.70 5.94
C LYS A 3 16.48 1.34 6.86
N SER A 4 16.67 1.35 8.19
CA SER A 4 15.59 1.10 9.17
C SER A 4 14.65 2.28 9.45
N PRO A 5 14.98 3.58 9.35
CA PRO A 5 14.02 4.63 9.69
C PRO A 5 12.87 4.74 8.67
N LEU A 6 13.12 4.50 7.38
CA LEU A 6 12.13 4.79 6.33
C LEU A 6 10.90 3.88 6.39
N ARG A 7 11.12 2.56 6.49
CA ARG A 7 10.03 1.58 6.63
C ARG A 7 9.20 1.88 7.87
N GLU A 8 9.86 2.24 8.94
CA GLU A 8 9.26 2.57 10.23
C GLU A 8 8.49 3.89 10.13
N THR A 9 8.99 4.91 9.42
CA THR A 9 8.28 6.16 9.11
C THR A 9 7.00 5.92 8.33
N VAL A 10 7.06 5.13 7.25
CA VAL A 10 5.86 4.79 6.45
C VAL A 10 4.84 4.04 7.32
N ARG A 11 5.28 3.09 8.14
CA ARG A 11 4.42 2.38 9.09
C ARG A 11 3.77 3.33 10.09
N MET A 12 4.53 4.26 10.69
CA MET A 12 4.00 5.23 11.63
C MET A 12 2.99 6.18 10.97
N PHE A 13 3.26 6.61 9.73
CA PHE A 13 2.35 7.45 8.96
C PHE A 13 1.01 6.73 8.71
N MET A 14 1.06 5.49 8.20
CA MET A 14 -0.14 4.69 7.94
C MET A 14 -0.98 4.47 9.20
N LYS A 15 -0.33 4.22 10.35
CA LYS A 15 -1.00 4.08 11.65
C LYS A 15 -1.61 5.39 12.13
N THR A 16 -0.89 6.50 12.01
CA THR A 16 -1.40 7.81 12.40
C THR A 16 -2.62 8.19 11.57
N TRP A 17 -2.56 7.96 10.25
CA TRP A 17 -3.70 8.14 9.36
C TRP A 17 -4.89 7.27 9.75
N ALA A 18 -4.66 5.97 9.99
CA ALA A 18 -5.70 5.04 10.42
C ALA A 18 -6.39 5.50 11.70
N PHE A 19 -5.61 5.92 12.69
CA PHE A 19 -6.13 6.43 13.96
C PHE A 19 -6.96 7.70 13.77
N VAL A 20 -6.41 8.71 13.08
CA VAL A 20 -7.13 9.99 12.84
C VAL A 20 -8.42 9.75 12.07
N ARG A 21 -8.39 8.94 11.01
CA ARG A 21 -9.54 8.68 10.15
C ARG A 21 -10.66 7.94 10.86
N SER A 22 -10.32 6.92 11.66
CA SER A 22 -11.28 6.14 12.45
C SER A 22 -11.93 6.96 13.57
N ASN A 23 -11.21 7.93 14.15
CA ASN A 23 -11.78 8.83 15.15
C ASN A 23 -12.60 9.96 14.52
N LEU A 24 -12.16 10.50 13.38
CA LEU A 24 -12.87 11.56 12.66
C LEU A 24 -14.25 11.11 12.15
N SER A 25 -14.36 9.88 11.63
CA SER A 25 -15.65 9.32 11.23
C SER A 25 -16.62 9.21 12.42
N ARG A 26 -16.13 8.77 13.59
CA ARG A 26 -16.94 8.67 14.82
C ARG A 26 -17.41 10.03 15.31
N ALA A 27 -16.51 11.01 15.37
CA ALA A 27 -16.85 12.37 15.77
C ALA A 27 -17.93 13.00 14.87
N ARG A 28 -17.86 12.73 13.55
CA ARG A 28 -18.86 13.21 12.60
C ARG A 28 -20.21 12.51 12.76
N SER A 29 -20.23 11.21 13.01
CA SER A 29 -21.48 10.47 13.30
C SER A 29 -22.13 10.98 14.58
N TYR A 30 -21.36 11.15 15.66
CA TYR A 30 -21.86 11.67 16.92
C TYR A 30 -22.49 13.06 16.78
N LYS A 31 -21.81 14.00 16.11
CA LYS A 31 -22.38 15.33 15.85
C LYS A 31 -23.71 15.29 15.08
N LYS A 32 -23.85 14.33 14.16
CA LYS A 32 -25.09 14.16 13.39
C LYS A 32 -26.23 13.60 14.25
N ASP A 33 -25.91 12.71 15.19
CA ASP A 33 -26.88 12.13 16.11
C ASP A 33 -27.31 13.15 17.19
N ASP A 34 -26.40 14.03 17.64
CA ASP A 34 -26.72 15.19 18.52
C ASP A 34 -27.67 16.19 17.84
N ASP A 35 -27.44 16.53 16.56
CA ASP A 35 -28.33 17.42 15.79
C ASP A 35 -29.71 16.76 15.53
N ALA A 36 -29.80 15.42 15.54
CA ALA A 36 -31.03 14.66 15.33
C ALA A 36 -31.77 14.32 16.64
N THR A 37 -31.10 14.38 17.79
CA THR A 37 -31.62 13.95 19.09
C THR A 37 -31.38 15.05 20.13
N GLN A 38 -32.13 16.16 20.03
CA GLN A 38 -32.34 17.04 21.17
C GLN A 38 -33.34 16.38 22.14
N ASP A 39 -32.96 15.28 22.79
CA ASP A 39 -33.56 14.88 24.07
C ASP A 39 -32.79 13.73 24.72
N GLU A 40 -32.52 13.95 26.01
CA GLU A 40 -32.08 13.02 27.06
C GLU A 40 -30.68 12.39 27.00
N GLY A 41 -29.98 12.58 28.12
CA GLY A 41 -28.59 12.21 28.32
C GLY A 41 -28.35 10.70 28.32
N GLN A 42 -27.33 10.28 27.56
CA GLN A 42 -26.83 8.92 27.64
C GLN A 42 -25.30 8.89 27.44
N ASN A 43 -24.61 8.68 28.56
CA ASN A 43 -23.28 8.09 28.74
C ASN A 43 -22.17 8.52 27.75
N ASN A 44 -21.41 9.55 28.16
CA ASN A 44 -20.16 10.05 27.56
C ASN A 44 -18.96 9.08 27.69
N SER A 45 -19.19 7.78 27.62
CA SER A 45 -18.17 6.73 27.61
C SER A 45 -18.35 5.97 26.30
N THR A 46 -17.66 6.23 25.20
CA THR A 46 -16.22 6.50 25.04
C THR A 46 -16.04 7.18 23.68
N LEU A 47 -16.15 8.51 23.60
CA LEU A 47 -15.99 9.23 22.33
C LEU A 47 -14.53 9.27 21.86
N CYS A 48 -13.62 9.31 22.84
CA CYS A 48 -12.17 9.38 22.62
C CYS A 48 -11.51 8.11 23.17
N PRO A 49 -10.69 7.42 22.37
CA PRO A 49 -9.95 6.26 22.87
C PRO A 49 -8.90 6.69 23.89
N ASN A 50 -8.75 5.91 24.95
CA ASN A 50 -7.71 6.12 25.96
C ASN A 50 -6.31 6.05 25.32
N PHE A 51 -5.38 6.89 25.77
CA PHE A 51 -4.00 6.93 25.27
C PHE A 51 -3.30 5.54 25.32
N SER A 52 -3.63 4.72 26.32
CA SER A 52 -3.14 3.34 26.42
C SER A 52 -3.52 2.46 25.23
N HIS A 53 -4.71 2.65 24.64
CA HIS A 53 -5.15 1.87 23.48
C HIS A 53 -4.41 2.31 22.20
N TYR A 54 -4.15 3.62 22.08
CA TYR A 54 -3.34 4.15 20.99
C TYR A 54 -1.89 3.64 21.04
N LEU A 55 -1.28 3.62 22.23
CA LEU A 55 0.06 3.04 22.42
C LEU A 55 0.09 1.55 22.05
N TYR A 56 -0.92 0.77 22.45
CA TYR A 56 -1.01 -0.64 22.09
C TYR A 56 -1.09 -0.83 20.56
N PHE A 57 -1.90 -0.02 19.88
CA PHE A 57 -2.02 -0.03 18.43
C PHE A 57 -0.68 0.30 17.72
N LEU A 58 0.13 1.19 18.28
CA LEU A 58 1.44 1.58 17.76
C LEU A 58 2.41 0.39 17.66
N PHE A 59 2.34 -0.55 18.59
CA PHE A 59 3.16 -1.77 18.59
C PHE A 59 2.49 -2.99 17.96
N ALA A 60 1.15 -2.98 17.81
CA ALA A 60 0.43 -4.07 17.18
C ALA A 60 0.90 -4.30 15.72
N PRO A 61 1.01 -5.56 15.26
CA PRO A 61 1.38 -5.91 13.88
C PRO A 61 0.21 -5.74 12.89
N THR A 62 -0.63 -4.72 13.10
CA THR A 62 -1.78 -4.38 12.26
C THR A 62 -1.73 -2.90 11.89
N LEU A 63 -2.34 -2.54 10.76
CA LEU A 63 -2.44 -1.15 10.31
C LEU A 63 -3.86 -0.58 10.46
N VAL A 64 -4.85 -1.44 10.71
CA VAL A 64 -6.25 -1.03 10.92
C VAL A 64 -6.49 -0.81 12.41
N TYR A 65 -6.96 0.38 12.77
CA TYR A 65 -7.29 0.74 14.14
C TYR A 65 -8.62 0.09 14.59
N ARG A 66 -8.64 -0.51 15.78
CA ARG A 66 -9.82 -1.02 16.47
C ARG A 66 -9.72 -0.70 17.95
N ASP A 67 -10.84 -0.38 18.60
CA ASP A 67 -10.86 -0.05 20.02
C ASP A 67 -10.57 -1.28 20.89
N GLU A 68 -11.05 -2.46 20.48
CA GLU A 68 -10.77 -3.72 21.16
C GLU A 68 -10.00 -4.67 20.24
N TYR A 69 -8.77 -4.98 20.66
CA TYR A 69 -7.99 -6.04 20.04
C TYR A 69 -8.07 -7.31 20.89
N PRO A 70 -8.14 -8.49 20.25
CA PRO A 70 -8.03 -9.75 20.97
C PRO A 70 -6.71 -9.79 21.77
N ARG A 71 -6.82 -9.85 23.10
CA ARG A 71 -5.68 -9.81 24.04
C ARG A 71 -5.06 -11.18 24.30
N SER A 72 -5.73 -12.28 23.92
CA SER A 72 -5.15 -13.62 24.09
C SER A 72 -4.10 -13.90 23.02
N VAL A 73 -3.01 -14.58 23.43
CA VAL A 73 -1.97 -15.06 22.52
C VAL A 73 -2.60 -15.92 21.41
N VAL A 74 -3.57 -16.76 21.78
CA VAL A 74 -4.32 -17.60 20.84
C VAL A 74 -5.04 -16.74 19.80
N ALA A 75 -5.85 -15.75 20.19
CA ALA A 75 -6.59 -14.95 19.21
C ALA A 75 -5.68 -14.05 18.35
N ARG A 76 -4.54 -13.59 18.88
CA ARG A 76 -3.49 -12.97 18.04
C ARG A 76 -2.93 -13.95 17.03
N ILE A 77 -2.55 -15.15 17.46
CA ILE A 77 -2.05 -16.21 16.57
C ILE A 77 -3.13 -16.61 15.57
N THR A 78 -4.40 -16.75 15.95
CA THR A 78 -5.50 -17.13 15.06
C THR A 78 -5.77 -16.09 13.97
N GLN A 79 -5.62 -14.80 14.27
CA GLN A 79 -5.64 -13.74 13.26
C GLN A 79 -4.43 -13.78 12.33
N HIS A 80 -3.26 -14.18 12.84
CA HIS A 80 -2.04 -14.37 12.04
C HIS A 80 -1.99 -15.72 11.31
N SER A 81 -2.77 -16.73 11.74
CA SER A 81 -2.70 -18.13 11.30
C SER A 81 -3.80 -18.51 10.32
N LEU A 82 -4.32 -17.56 9.55
CA LEU A 82 -4.88 -17.88 8.25
C LEU A 82 -3.76 -17.67 7.23
N PRO A 83 -2.84 -18.64 7.03
CA PRO A 83 -2.02 -18.64 5.83
C PRO A 83 -2.98 -18.79 4.67
N GLN A 84 -3.33 -17.67 4.06
CA GLN A 84 -3.92 -17.70 2.76
C GLN A 84 -2.75 -17.91 1.81
N ASP A 85 -2.60 -19.13 1.33
CA ASP A 85 -1.50 -19.53 0.45
C ASP A 85 -1.45 -18.65 -0.79
N TRP A 86 -0.57 -17.65 -0.80
CA TRP A 86 -0.43 -16.74 -1.93
C TRP A 86 0.14 -17.49 -3.15
N TRP A 87 0.94 -18.53 -2.92
CA TRP A 87 1.60 -19.37 -3.93
C TRP A 87 0.66 -20.31 -4.69
N ASN A 88 -0.57 -20.53 -4.21
CA ASN A 88 -1.60 -21.31 -4.92
C ASN A 88 -2.78 -20.41 -5.35
N SER A 89 -2.49 -19.15 -5.67
CA SER A 89 -3.49 -18.19 -6.12
C SER A 89 -3.84 -18.42 -7.59
N THR A 90 -5.14 -18.59 -7.87
CA THR A 90 -5.67 -18.84 -9.23
C THR A 90 -6.00 -17.59 -10.02
N SER A 91 -5.76 -16.39 -9.45
CA SER A 91 -6.02 -15.08 -10.07
C SER A 91 -5.10 -14.01 -9.45
N TYR A 92 -4.72 -12.99 -10.22
CA TYR A 92 -3.89 -11.86 -9.76
C TYR A 92 -4.61 -11.07 -8.68
N ALA A 93 -5.93 -10.94 -8.78
CA ALA A 93 -6.75 -10.33 -7.75
C ALA A 93 -6.71 -11.11 -6.43
N ARG A 94 -6.53 -12.44 -6.47
CA ARG A 94 -6.37 -13.26 -5.26
C ARG A 94 -4.94 -13.12 -4.70
N PHE A 95 -3.93 -13.13 -5.57
CA PHE A 95 -2.53 -12.92 -5.19
C PHE A 95 -2.31 -11.59 -4.43
N TYR A 96 -2.80 -10.47 -4.96
CA TYR A 96 -2.63 -9.17 -4.30
C TYR A 96 -3.33 -9.06 -2.93
N ARG A 97 -4.41 -9.82 -2.72
CA ARG A 97 -5.10 -9.89 -1.42
C ARG A 97 -4.32 -10.67 -0.37
N THR A 98 -3.56 -11.68 -0.78
CA THR A 98 -2.93 -12.65 0.11
C THR A 98 -1.44 -12.42 0.33
N TRP A 99 -0.77 -11.70 -0.59
CA TRP A 99 0.66 -11.41 -0.49
C TRP A 99 1.01 -10.57 0.75
N ASN A 100 0.27 -9.49 0.99
CA ASN A 100 0.45 -8.64 2.16
C ASN A 100 -0.92 -8.17 2.66
N CYS A 101 -1.59 -9.04 3.39
CA CYS A 101 -2.93 -8.79 3.93
C CYS A 101 -2.97 -7.50 4.76
N VAL A 102 -1.91 -7.19 5.53
CA VAL A 102 -1.90 -6.02 6.42
C VAL A 102 -1.96 -4.70 5.65
N VAL A 103 -1.18 -4.56 4.58
CA VAL A 103 -1.18 -3.36 3.74
C VAL A 103 -2.42 -3.34 2.84
N HIS A 104 -2.81 -4.50 2.31
CA HIS A 104 -4.03 -4.64 1.52
C HIS A 104 -5.27 -4.18 2.31
N ASP A 105 -5.42 -4.64 3.56
CA ASP A 105 -6.58 -4.29 4.40
C ASP A 105 -6.61 -2.80 4.75
N TRP A 106 -5.44 -2.19 4.97
CA TRP A 106 -5.34 -0.75 5.16
C TRP A 106 -5.75 0.03 3.90
N LEU A 107 -5.25 -0.36 2.73
CA LEU A 107 -5.61 0.27 1.46
C LEU A 107 -7.09 0.07 1.14
N TYR A 108 -7.64 -1.11 1.43
CA TYR A 108 -9.05 -1.40 1.22
C TYR A 108 -9.93 -0.51 2.12
N GLU A 109 -9.65 -0.48 3.43
CA GLU A 109 -10.52 0.20 4.39
C GLU A 109 -10.43 1.73 4.27
N TYR A 110 -9.23 2.29 4.08
CA TYR A 110 -9.02 3.73 4.13
C TYR A 110 -8.96 4.43 2.77
N VAL A 111 -8.64 3.71 1.69
CA VAL A 111 -8.52 4.32 0.35
C VAL A 111 -9.64 3.84 -0.56
N TYR A 112 -9.76 2.52 -0.76
CA TYR A 112 -10.74 1.95 -1.68
C TYR A 112 -12.19 2.28 -1.28
N ARG A 113 -12.56 2.05 -0.02
CA ARG A 113 -13.92 2.34 0.48
C ARG A 113 -14.26 3.82 0.41
N ASP A 114 -13.30 4.70 0.70
CA ASP A 114 -13.50 6.15 0.63
C ASP A 114 -13.79 6.58 -0.80
N ILE A 115 -13.01 6.11 -1.78
CA ILE A 115 -13.24 6.38 -3.21
C ILE A 115 -14.60 5.85 -3.67
N VAL A 116 -14.96 4.64 -3.27
CA VAL A 116 -16.27 4.04 -3.60
C VAL A 116 -17.41 4.84 -2.96
N SER A 117 -17.26 5.28 -1.71
CA SER A 117 -18.27 6.08 -1.01
C SER A 117 -18.45 7.46 -1.64
N TRP A 118 -17.35 8.09 -2.03
CA TRP A 118 -17.34 9.36 -2.77
C TRP A 118 -18.00 9.19 -4.13
N GLN A 119 -17.67 8.12 -4.86
CA GLN A 119 -18.27 7.80 -6.15
C GLN A 119 -19.78 7.55 -6.04
N ARG A 120 -20.25 6.94 -4.94
CA ARG A 120 -21.70 6.79 -4.66
C ARG A 120 -22.38 8.12 -4.35
N GLN A 121 -21.73 9.00 -3.59
CA GLN A 121 -22.27 10.31 -3.21
C GLN A 121 -22.42 11.26 -4.40
N GLN A 122 -21.59 11.14 -5.43
CA GLN A 122 -21.72 11.96 -6.64
C GLN A 122 -22.91 11.58 -7.56
N GLY A 123 -23.78 10.65 -7.15
CA GLY A 123 -25.19 10.64 -7.61
C GLY A 123 -25.41 10.50 -9.11
N GLY A 124 -24.69 9.59 -9.78
CA GLY A 124 -24.92 9.33 -11.21
C GLY A 124 -24.29 8.04 -11.70
N GLY A 125 -25.00 6.92 -11.51
CA GLY A 125 -25.14 5.78 -12.43
C GLY A 125 -24.00 5.32 -13.36
N CYS A 126 -22.72 5.61 -13.13
CA CYS A 126 -21.67 5.09 -13.99
C CYS A 126 -21.24 3.70 -13.50
N SER A 127 -22.11 2.70 -13.69
CA SER A 127 -21.78 1.28 -13.53
C SER A 127 -20.54 0.86 -14.36
N LYS A 128 -20.14 1.69 -15.33
CA LYS A 128 -18.94 1.57 -16.18
C LYS A 128 -17.61 1.82 -15.46
N LEU A 129 -17.57 2.58 -14.36
CA LEU A 129 -16.31 2.94 -13.69
C LEU A 129 -15.95 2.03 -12.52
N ARG A 130 -16.28 0.72 -12.62
CA ARG A 130 -16.03 -0.26 -11.55
C ARG A 130 -14.55 -0.48 -11.25
N CYS A 131 -13.69 -0.25 -12.24
CA CYS A 131 -12.25 -0.42 -12.14
C CYS A 131 -11.54 0.81 -11.56
N PHE A 132 -12.20 1.98 -11.51
CA PHE A 132 -11.56 3.23 -11.09
C PHE A 132 -11.01 3.18 -9.65
N PRO A 133 -11.75 2.71 -8.64
CA PRO A 133 -11.22 2.60 -7.29
C PRO A 133 -10.01 1.66 -7.22
N MET A 134 -9.99 0.60 -8.04
CA MET A 134 -8.84 -0.31 -8.11
C MET A 134 -7.63 0.39 -8.74
N MET A 135 -7.80 1.06 -9.88
CA MET A 135 -6.70 1.78 -10.55
C MET A 135 -6.07 2.83 -9.64
N VAL A 136 -6.87 3.59 -8.88
CA VAL A 136 -6.36 4.59 -7.94
C VAL A 136 -5.56 3.95 -6.81
N VAL A 137 -6.05 2.84 -6.22
CA VAL A 137 -5.32 2.13 -5.16
C VAL A 137 -3.99 1.59 -5.66
N PHE A 138 -3.96 0.99 -6.86
CA PHE A 138 -2.73 0.51 -7.47
C PHE A 138 -1.76 1.65 -7.78
N PHE A 139 -2.25 2.80 -8.26
CA PHE A 139 -1.42 3.97 -8.53
C PHE A 139 -0.82 4.57 -7.26
N ILE A 140 -1.62 4.75 -6.20
CA ILE A 140 -1.10 5.23 -4.90
C ILE A 140 -0.05 4.25 -4.36
N SER A 141 -0.33 2.95 -4.44
CA SER A 141 0.60 1.92 -4.02
C SER A 141 1.91 1.97 -4.84
N SER A 142 1.83 2.07 -6.17
CA SER A 142 3.02 2.12 -7.03
C SER A 142 3.91 3.34 -6.73
N VAL A 143 3.32 4.51 -6.53
CA VAL A 143 4.04 5.75 -6.16
C VAL A 143 4.73 5.61 -4.81
N VAL A 144 4.07 5.04 -3.80
CA VAL A 144 4.67 4.84 -2.49
C VAL A 144 5.84 3.85 -2.55
N HIS A 145 5.72 2.76 -3.31
CA HIS A 145 6.83 1.81 -3.48
C HIS A 145 8.01 2.45 -4.21
N GLU A 146 7.76 3.23 -5.27
CA GLU A 146 8.80 3.99 -5.98
C GLU A 146 9.47 5.03 -5.07
N TYR A 147 8.69 5.74 -4.26
CA TYR A 147 9.21 6.70 -3.28
C TYR A 147 10.13 6.03 -2.25
N ILE A 148 9.73 4.87 -1.73
CA ILE A 148 10.54 4.10 -0.77
C ILE A 148 11.87 3.69 -1.39
N LEU A 149 11.85 3.17 -2.63
CA LEU A 149 13.07 2.80 -3.34
C LEU A 149 13.93 4.03 -3.67
N SER A 150 13.32 5.10 -4.15
CA SER A 150 14.02 6.34 -4.50
C SER A 150 14.72 6.95 -3.30
N PHE A 151 14.08 6.95 -2.13
CA PHE A 151 14.70 7.39 -0.89
C PHE A 151 15.81 6.44 -0.43
N ALA A 152 15.61 5.12 -0.55
CA ALA A 152 16.58 4.12 -0.11
C ALA A 152 17.86 4.12 -0.96
N PHE A 153 17.74 4.35 -2.27
CA PHE A 153 18.87 4.38 -3.22
C PHE A 153 19.39 5.79 -3.51
N ARG A 154 18.63 6.84 -3.18
CA ARG A 154 18.95 8.26 -3.40
C ARG A 154 19.02 8.67 -4.88
N PHE A 155 18.30 7.98 -5.74
CA PHE A 155 18.06 8.36 -7.13
C PHE A 155 16.65 7.92 -7.53
N PHE A 156 16.06 8.60 -8.51
CA PHE A 156 14.74 8.25 -9.02
C PHE A 156 14.87 7.36 -10.26
N TYR A 157 14.25 6.17 -10.23
CA TYR A 157 14.30 5.23 -11.35
C TYR A 157 12.96 4.51 -11.49
N PRO A 158 12.01 5.04 -12.31
CA PRO A 158 10.58 4.70 -12.28
C PRO A 158 10.21 3.32 -12.85
N VAL A 159 11.13 2.35 -12.82
CA VAL A 159 10.89 1.00 -13.33
C VAL A 159 9.86 0.27 -12.49
N LEU A 160 9.91 0.39 -11.15
CA LEU A 160 8.91 -0.24 -10.31
C LEU A 160 7.53 0.37 -10.55
N LEU A 161 7.44 1.70 -10.69
CA LEU A 161 6.19 2.39 -11.02
C LEU A 161 5.54 1.82 -12.29
N ILE A 162 6.31 1.64 -13.37
CA ILE A 162 5.82 1.12 -14.66
C ILE A 162 5.45 -0.36 -14.56
N MET A 163 6.31 -1.18 -13.93
CA MET A 163 6.07 -2.63 -13.80
C MET A 163 4.88 -2.94 -12.90
N PHE A 164 4.82 -2.34 -11.72
CA PHE A 164 3.78 -2.60 -10.74
C PHE A 164 2.47 -1.88 -11.08
N GLY A 165 2.53 -0.61 -11.47
CA GLY A 165 1.35 0.21 -11.78
C GLY A 165 0.76 -0.04 -13.18
N GLY A 166 1.60 -0.34 -14.18
CA GLY A 166 1.15 -0.62 -15.54
C GLY A 166 0.84 -2.09 -15.75
N PHE A 167 1.88 -2.93 -15.80
CA PHE A 167 1.73 -4.37 -16.07
C PHE A 167 0.92 -5.09 -14.98
N GLY A 168 1.12 -4.74 -13.71
CA GLY A 168 0.36 -5.31 -12.60
C GLY A 168 -1.15 -5.09 -12.71
N VAL A 169 -1.60 -3.92 -13.19
CA VAL A 169 -3.02 -3.61 -13.44
C VAL A 169 -3.51 -4.34 -14.68
N ALA A 170 -2.73 -4.37 -15.76
CA ALA A 170 -3.09 -5.08 -16.99
C ALA A 170 -3.33 -6.58 -16.73
N PHE A 171 -2.46 -7.22 -15.94
CA PHE A 171 -2.59 -8.64 -15.61
C PHE A 171 -3.77 -8.96 -14.69
N MET A 172 -4.32 -7.98 -13.98
CA MET A 172 -5.52 -8.17 -13.16
C MET A 172 -6.76 -8.49 -14.00
N PHE A 173 -6.81 -8.03 -15.26
CA PHE A 173 -7.91 -8.30 -16.17
C PHE A 173 -7.80 -9.65 -16.90
N VAL A 174 -6.65 -10.31 -16.80
CA VAL A 174 -6.42 -11.61 -17.42
C VAL A 174 -7.07 -12.71 -16.58
N ASN A 175 -8.07 -13.39 -17.16
CA ASN A 175 -8.68 -14.57 -16.56
C ASN A 175 -8.34 -15.81 -17.40
N SER A 176 -7.88 -16.87 -16.74
CA SER A 176 -7.53 -18.15 -17.38
C SER A 176 -7.78 -19.32 -16.44
N LYS A 177 -7.55 -20.56 -16.92
CA LYS A 177 -7.69 -21.76 -16.10
C LYS A 177 -6.74 -21.73 -14.91
N ALA A 178 -7.20 -22.19 -13.75
CA ALA A 178 -6.50 -22.13 -12.46
C ALA A 178 -5.03 -22.62 -12.51
N ARG A 179 -4.75 -23.73 -13.22
CA ARG A 179 -3.40 -24.31 -13.30
C ARG A 179 -2.43 -23.48 -14.15
N GLN A 180 -2.88 -23.04 -15.33
CA GLN A 180 -2.09 -22.19 -16.22
C GLN A 180 -1.81 -20.84 -15.56
N PHE A 181 -2.77 -20.34 -14.79
CA PHE A 181 -2.62 -19.10 -14.05
C PHE A 181 -1.54 -19.19 -12.96
N ASN A 182 -1.44 -20.31 -12.23
CA ASN A 182 -0.39 -20.48 -11.23
C ASN A 182 1.02 -20.44 -11.87
N ILE A 183 1.22 -21.16 -12.98
CA ILE A 183 2.48 -21.13 -13.74
C ILE A 183 2.77 -19.71 -14.26
N PHE A 184 1.77 -19.05 -14.84
CA PHE A 184 1.88 -17.68 -15.33
C PHE A 184 2.26 -16.68 -14.22
N LEU A 185 1.67 -16.81 -13.03
CA LEU A 185 2.00 -16.01 -11.85
C LEU A 185 3.46 -16.20 -11.46
N TRP A 186 3.94 -17.44 -11.35
CA TRP A 186 5.33 -17.72 -11.01
C TRP A 186 6.32 -17.17 -12.03
N VAL A 187 6.07 -17.39 -13.32
CA VAL A 187 6.91 -16.86 -14.41
C VAL A 187 6.99 -15.34 -14.34
N THR A 188 5.83 -14.68 -14.18
CA THR A 188 5.79 -13.21 -14.11
C THR A 188 6.44 -12.68 -12.84
N LEU A 189 6.32 -13.38 -11.70
CA LEU A 189 6.94 -12.97 -10.43
C LEU A 189 8.47 -13.07 -10.51
N ILE A 190 9.00 -14.17 -11.08
CA ILE A 190 10.44 -14.37 -11.26
C ILE A 190 10.99 -13.33 -12.24
N PHE A 191 10.35 -13.17 -13.39
CA PHE A 191 10.79 -12.22 -14.42
C PHE A 191 10.68 -10.78 -13.93
N GLY A 192 9.57 -10.44 -13.26
CA GLY A 192 9.33 -9.11 -12.71
C GLY A 192 10.35 -8.73 -11.63
N THR A 193 10.59 -9.63 -10.68
CA THR A 193 11.59 -9.42 -9.63
C THR A 193 13.00 -9.39 -10.23
N GLY A 194 13.30 -10.24 -11.21
CA GLY A 194 14.58 -10.27 -11.91
C GLY A 194 14.90 -8.95 -12.62
N ILE A 195 13.96 -8.40 -13.40
CA ILE A 195 14.14 -7.11 -14.08
C ILE A 195 14.41 -5.99 -13.09
N ILE A 196 13.62 -5.90 -12.00
CA ILE A 196 13.80 -4.88 -10.97
C ILE A 196 15.19 -5.01 -10.36
N MET A 197 15.59 -6.21 -9.93
CA MET A 197 16.89 -6.41 -9.30
C MET A 197 18.05 -6.07 -10.26
N CYS A 198 17.97 -6.48 -11.53
CA CYS A 198 19.00 -6.18 -12.52
C CYS A 198 19.11 -4.69 -12.81
N LEU A 199 18.00 -4.02 -13.15
CA LEU A 199 18.05 -2.61 -13.57
C LEU A 199 18.44 -1.68 -12.42
N TYR A 200 17.91 -1.87 -11.21
CA TYR A 200 18.33 -1.07 -10.05
C TYR A 200 19.78 -1.33 -9.67
N SER A 201 20.29 -2.57 -9.83
CA SER A 201 21.71 -2.87 -9.58
C SER A 201 22.60 -2.21 -10.62
N MET A 202 22.24 -2.28 -11.91
CA MET A 202 22.99 -1.62 -12.99
C MET A 202 23.06 -0.11 -12.78
N GLU A 203 21.94 0.54 -12.45
CA GLU A 203 21.92 1.98 -12.17
C GLU A 203 22.76 2.34 -10.94
N TRP A 204 22.69 1.52 -9.89
CA TRP A 204 23.53 1.70 -8.70
C TRP A 204 25.03 1.63 -9.03
N TYR A 205 25.45 0.62 -9.81
CA TYR A 205 26.85 0.48 -10.24
C TYR A 205 27.28 1.61 -11.18
N ALA A 206 26.43 2.02 -12.12
CA ALA A 206 26.72 3.13 -13.02
C ALA A 206 26.95 4.44 -12.26
N ARG A 207 26.23 4.68 -11.16
CA ARG A 207 26.45 5.87 -10.33
C ARG A 207 27.75 5.87 -9.54
N ILE A 208 28.32 4.69 -9.26
CA ILE A 208 29.63 4.57 -8.60
C ILE A 208 30.76 4.78 -9.61
N ASN A 209 30.63 4.19 -10.80
CA ASN A 209 31.72 4.13 -11.77
C ASN A 209 31.77 5.36 -12.70
N CYS A 210 30.67 6.08 -12.89
CA CYS A 210 30.56 7.13 -13.89
C CYS A 210 30.30 8.50 -13.25
N PRO A 211 31.00 9.56 -13.67
CA PRO A 211 30.79 10.91 -13.15
C PRO A 211 29.38 11.44 -13.50
N PRO A 212 28.85 12.39 -12.72
CA PRO A 212 27.57 13.04 -13.06
C PRO A 212 27.68 13.76 -14.41
N THR A 213 26.70 13.52 -15.29
CA THR A 213 26.61 14.16 -16.62
C THR A 213 25.77 15.43 -16.60
N PHE A 214 24.91 15.60 -15.61
CA PHE A 214 24.03 16.77 -15.45
C PHE A 214 24.18 17.36 -14.04
N ASP A 215 23.85 18.65 -13.90
CA ASP A 215 23.90 19.34 -12.61
C ASP A 215 22.53 19.34 -11.90
N GLY A 216 22.55 19.20 -10.57
CA GLY A 216 21.38 19.40 -9.70
C GLY A 216 20.31 18.30 -9.81
N PHE A 217 19.05 18.71 -9.97
CA PHE A 217 17.88 17.81 -9.95
C PHE A 217 17.83 16.84 -11.14
N LEU A 218 18.44 17.22 -12.28
CA LEU A 218 18.47 16.37 -13.47
C LEU A 218 19.31 15.10 -13.29
N ASP A 219 20.39 15.15 -12.51
CA ASP A 219 21.19 13.98 -12.17
C ASP A 219 20.43 12.98 -11.27
N TYR A 220 19.45 13.48 -10.51
CA TYR A 220 18.59 12.64 -9.68
C TYR A 220 17.52 11.92 -10.50
N ALA A 221 16.96 12.57 -11.53
CA ALA A 221 15.85 12.05 -12.34
C ALA A 221 16.29 11.24 -13.57
N VAL A 222 17.46 11.55 -14.13
CA VAL A 222 17.98 10.86 -15.33
C VAL A 222 18.88 9.70 -14.90
N PRO A 223 18.66 8.47 -15.41
CA PRO A 223 19.52 7.34 -15.10
C PRO A 223 20.89 7.46 -15.75
N ARG A 224 21.95 7.18 -14.99
CA ARG A 224 23.33 7.18 -15.49
C ARG A 224 23.66 5.94 -16.31
N SER A 225 22.92 4.85 -16.11
CA SER A 225 23.08 3.59 -16.85
C SER A 225 22.89 3.72 -18.37
N LEU A 226 22.19 4.76 -18.86
CA LEU A 226 21.98 4.97 -20.29
C LEU A 226 23.11 5.77 -20.97
N ASN A 227 23.82 6.60 -20.21
CA ASN A 227 24.78 7.57 -20.73
C ASN A 227 26.23 7.25 -20.32
N CYS A 228 26.46 6.20 -19.55
CA CYS A 228 27.82 5.85 -19.14
C CYS A 228 28.54 5.15 -20.29
N GLU A 229 29.43 5.88 -20.96
CA GLU A 229 30.47 5.29 -21.80
C GLU A 229 31.61 4.81 -20.91
N PHE A 230 31.82 3.50 -20.85
CA PHE A 230 33.07 2.97 -20.29
C PHE A 230 34.19 3.37 -21.24
N SER A 231 34.99 4.37 -20.86
CA SER A 231 36.28 4.59 -21.53
C SER A 231 37.09 3.31 -21.37
N ASN A 232 37.22 2.55 -22.45
CA ASN A 232 38.16 1.42 -22.56
C ASN A 232 39.60 1.91 -22.45
#